data_AF-A0A0E0PLV5-F1
#
_entry.id   AF-A0A0E0PLV5-F1
#
_cell.length_a   1.000
_cell.length_b   1.000
_cell.length_c   1.000
_cell.angle_alpha   90.00
_cell.angle_beta   90.00
_cell.angle_gamma   90.00
#
_symmetry.space_group_name_H-M   'P 1'
#
loop_
_entity.id
_entity.type
_entity.pdbx_description
1 polymer ?
#
loop_
_entity_poly.entity_id
_entity_poly.type
_entity_poly.pdbx_seq_one_letter_code
_entity_poly.pdbx_strand_id
1 'polypeptide(L)'
;MYYWYREMRDRPGSDMGGFTRILHSGKPDGLMDEIPTLVVDPLPEGADRGYIVLNRPWAFVQWLKKSNIKEDYVLMAEPDHIFVRPLPNLAHGDEPAAFPFFYIKPTENEIILRKFFPEENGPVSKIDPIGNSPVIIKKAQLEKIAPTWMNISLKMKEDVETDKAFGWVLEMYAYAVASALHGVHYSLRKDFMIQPPWDAKSDNTFIIHYTYGCDYTLKGELTYGKIGEWRFDKRSYLRSPPPRNLTLPPPGVPESVATLVKMVNEATANIPGWDEER
;
A
#
# COMPACT_ATOMS: atom_id res chain seq x y z
N MET A 1 10.95 -1.49 1.68
CA MET A 1 10.39 -0.40 2.49
C MET A 1 11.28 0.09 3.63
N TYR A 2 11.46 -0.65 4.75
CA TYR A 2 11.97 -0.07 6.01
C TYR A 2 13.36 0.59 5.91
N TYR A 3 14.30 -0.04 5.17
CA TYR A 3 15.61 0.55 4.86
C TYR A 3 15.46 1.97 4.29
N TRP A 4 14.68 2.12 3.22
CA TRP A 4 14.48 3.39 2.53
C TRP A 4 13.67 4.40 3.36
N TYR A 5 12.79 3.95 4.25
CA TYR A 5 12.17 4.83 5.23
C TYR A 5 13.25 5.47 6.12
N ARG A 6 14.18 4.69 6.67
CA ARG A 6 15.27 5.24 7.52
C ARG A 6 16.12 6.23 6.74
N GLU A 7 16.51 5.88 5.51
CA GLU A 7 17.33 6.75 4.65
C GLU A 7 16.65 8.07 4.29
N MET A 8 15.33 8.08 4.12
CA MET A 8 14.59 9.28 3.70
C MET A 8 14.08 10.11 4.88
N ARG A 9 13.85 9.50 6.05
CA ARG A 9 13.34 10.18 7.26
C ARG A 9 14.26 11.30 7.72
N ASP A 10 15.57 11.04 7.73
CA ASP A 10 16.54 11.97 8.31
C ASP A 10 17.05 13.01 7.29
N ARG A 11 16.49 13.03 6.07
CA ARG A 11 16.86 13.97 5.02
C ARG A 11 16.05 15.27 5.09
N PRO A 12 16.63 16.41 4.68
CA PRO A 12 15.92 17.68 4.60
C PRO A 12 14.63 17.59 3.78
N GLY A 13 13.53 18.13 4.33
CA GLY A 13 12.22 18.13 3.68
C GLY A 13 11.38 16.88 3.93
N SER A 14 11.83 15.93 4.77
CA SER A 14 10.95 14.87 5.27
C SER A 14 10.26 15.28 6.57
N ASP A 15 8.97 14.97 6.65
CA ASP A 15 8.17 15.04 7.89
C ASP A 15 7.88 13.63 8.44
N MET A 16 8.60 12.61 7.99
CA MET A 16 8.35 11.23 8.44
C MET A 16 8.70 11.08 9.93
N GLY A 17 7.72 10.63 10.72
CA GLY A 17 7.87 10.34 12.15
C GLY A 17 8.22 8.89 12.43
N GLY A 18 7.64 8.32 13.49
CA GLY A 18 7.79 6.91 13.85
C GLY A 18 7.36 5.92 12.76
N PHE A 19 7.80 4.67 12.91
CA PHE A 19 7.43 3.56 12.03
C PHE A 19 6.84 2.43 12.85
N THR A 20 5.81 1.77 12.32
CA THR A 20 5.31 0.52 12.90
C THR A 20 4.92 -0.43 11.78
N ARG A 21 5.53 -1.61 11.76
CA ARG A 21 5.03 -2.76 11.01
C ARG A 21 3.90 -3.39 11.81
N ILE A 22 2.72 -3.50 11.22
CA ILE A 22 1.58 -4.17 11.85
C ILE A 22 1.57 -5.62 11.36
N LEU A 23 2.03 -6.55 12.20
CA LEU A 23 2.12 -7.96 11.86
C LEU A 23 0.87 -8.71 12.33
N HIS A 24 -0.03 -9.00 11.41
CA HIS A 24 -1.35 -9.59 11.70
C HIS A 24 -1.38 -11.12 11.63
N SER A 25 -0.24 -11.78 11.87
CA SER A 25 -0.12 -13.24 11.94
C SER A 25 -0.52 -13.81 13.31
N GLY A 26 -0.69 -12.95 14.32
CA GLY A 26 -0.84 -13.35 15.73
C GLY A 26 0.43 -13.90 16.38
N LYS A 27 1.56 -13.94 15.66
CA LYS A 27 2.83 -14.49 16.17
C LYS A 27 4.03 -13.63 15.71
N PRO A 28 5.06 -13.46 16.55
CA PRO A 28 6.30 -12.82 16.13
C PRO A 28 6.98 -13.59 14.99
N ASP A 29 7.80 -12.89 14.19
CA ASP A 29 8.64 -13.46 13.14
C ASP A 29 10.12 -13.07 13.31
N GLY A 30 11.00 -13.43 12.38
CA GLY A 30 12.43 -13.14 12.47
C GLY A 30 12.82 -11.66 12.32
N LEU A 31 11.88 -10.76 12.03
CA LEU A 31 12.15 -9.32 11.81
C LEU A 31 11.79 -8.45 13.02
N MET A 32 11.41 -9.07 14.15
CA MET A 32 11.01 -8.35 15.36
C MET A 32 12.12 -7.47 15.94
N ASP A 33 13.38 -7.90 15.83
CA ASP A 33 14.53 -7.17 16.36
C ASP A 33 15.03 -6.07 15.41
N GLU A 34 14.53 -6.04 14.16
CA GLU A 34 14.99 -5.10 13.14
C GLU A 34 13.98 -4.02 12.81
N ILE A 35 12.70 -4.39 12.72
CA ILE A 35 11.63 -3.51 12.31
C ILE A 35 10.71 -3.28 13.51
N PRO A 36 10.50 -2.04 13.97
CA PRO A 36 9.52 -1.74 15.02
C PRO A 36 8.17 -2.35 14.65
N THR A 37 7.74 -3.36 15.40
CA THR A 37 6.60 -4.20 15.04
C THR A 37 5.59 -4.29 16.18
N LEU A 38 4.32 -4.17 15.84
CA LEU A 38 3.23 -4.60 16.70
C LEU A 38 2.64 -5.90 16.15
N VAL A 39 2.68 -6.96 16.94
CA VAL A 39 1.95 -8.20 16.63
C VAL A 39 0.50 -8.03 17.04
N VAL A 40 -0.41 -8.33 16.11
CA VAL A 40 -1.85 -8.27 16.31
C VAL A 40 -2.49 -9.56 15.84
N ASP A 41 -3.67 -9.86 16.39
CA ASP A 41 -4.36 -11.10 16.09
C ASP A 41 -4.96 -11.04 14.68
N PRO A 42 -4.96 -12.15 13.91
CA PRO A 42 -5.75 -12.21 12.68
C PRO A 42 -7.25 -12.13 13.01
N LEU A 43 -8.06 -12.01 11.97
CA LEU A 43 -9.49 -12.27 12.08
C LEU A 43 -9.74 -13.71 12.56
N PRO A 44 -10.89 -13.97 13.21
CA PRO A 44 -11.29 -15.33 13.54
C PRO A 44 -11.24 -16.26 12.33
N GLU A 45 -10.93 -17.53 12.57
CA GLU A 45 -10.84 -18.54 11.51
C GLU A 45 -12.09 -18.55 10.63
N GLY A 46 -11.88 -18.51 9.31
CA GLY A 46 -12.95 -18.51 8.32
C GLY A 46 -13.62 -17.15 8.06
N ALA A 47 -13.42 -16.15 8.92
CA ALA A 47 -14.04 -14.82 8.75
C ALA A 47 -13.50 -14.07 7.52
N ASP A 48 -12.25 -14.34 7.11
CA ASP A 48 -11.67 -13.75 5.91
C ASP A 48 -12.12 -14.44 4.60
N ARG A 49 -12.78 -15.59 4.70
CA ARG A 49 -13.25 -16.42 3.58
C ARG A 49 -12.14 -16.66 2.52
N GLY A 50 -10.89 -16.85 2.98
CA GLY A 50 -9.72 -17.05 2.12
C GLY A 50 -9.16 -15.77 1.48
N TYR A 51 -9.74 -14.61 1.76
CA TYR A 51 -9.23 -13.31 1.32
C TYR A 51 -8.44 -12.64 2.47
N ILE A 52 -7.17 -13.04 2.60
CA ILE A 52 -6.27 -12.64 3.70
C ILE A 52 -6.15 -11.13 3.92
N VAL A 53 -6.44 -10.33 2.88
CA VAL A 53 -6.38 -8.85 2.92
C VAL A 53 -7.37 -8.27 3.94
N LEU A 54 -8.45 -8.99 4.29
CA LEU A 54 -9.38 -8.56 5.35
C LEU A 54 -8.76 -8.43 6.73
N ASN A 55 -7.62 -9.08 6.98
CA ASN A 55 -6.87 -8.90 8.22
C ASN A 55 -6.32 -7.48 8.36
N ARG A 56 -6.12 -6.73 7.27
CA ARG A 56 -5.53 -5.39 7.30
C ARG A 56 -6.42 -4.36 8.02
N PRO A 57 -7.71 -4.16 7.68
CA PRO A 57 -8.58 -3.27 8.46
C PRO A 57 -8.60 -3.62 9.95
N TRP A 58 -8.65 -4.91 10.27
CA TRP A 58 -8.64 -5.39 11.66
C TRP A 58 -7.32 -5.09 12.38
N ALA A 59 -6.20 -5.24 11.67
CA ALA A 59 -4.88 -4.92 12.16
C ALA A 59 -4.77 -3.43 12.52
N PHE A 60 -5.32 -2.53 11.70
CA PHE A 60 -5.38 -1.09 12.01
C PHE A 60 -6.23 -0.78 13.23
N VAL A 61 -7.41 -1.42 13.37
CA VAL A 61 -8.26 -1.26 14.57
C VAL A 61 -7.49 -1.65 15.85
N GLN A 62 -6.77 -2.77 15.81
CA GLN A 62 -5.96 -3.20 16.95
C GLN A 62 -4.76 -2.28 17.19
N TRP A 63 -4.06 -1.87 16.14
CA TRP A 63 -2.89 -0.99 16.24
C TRP A 63 -3.25 0.36 16.87
N LEU A 64 -4.33 1.00 16.43
CA LEU A 64 -4.82 2.27 17.00
C LEU A 64 -5.20 2.14 18.47
N LYS A 65 -5.73 0.99 18.90
CA LYS A 65 -6.10 0.74 20.30
C LYS A 65 -4.90 0.41 21.20
N LYS A 66 -3.93 -0.32 20.67
CA LYS A 66 -2.80 -0.89 21.44
C LYS A 66 -1.57 0.01 21.46
N SER A 67 -1.44 0.95 20.52
CA SER A 67 -0.22 1.74 20.33
C SER A 67 -0.36 3.16 20.88
N ASN A 68 0.73 3.67 21.46
CA ASN A 68 0.84 5.08 21.82
C ASN A 68 1.46 5.87 20.66
N ILE A 69 0.62 6.35 19.74
CA ILE A 69 1.04 7.11 18.55
C ILE A 69 1.13 8.59 18.92
N LYS A 70 2.34 9.15 18.84
CA LYS A 70 2.62 10.55 19.21
C LYS A 70 2.28 11.52 18.09
N GLU A 71 2.38 11.06 16.85
CA GLU A 71 2.13 11.83 15.65
C GLU A 71 0.62 12.11 15.46
N ASP A 72 0.34 13.28 14.89
CA ASP A 72 -1.04 13.69 14.54
C ASP A 72 -1.50 13.11 13.21
N TYR A 73 -0.54 12.77 12.33
CA TYR A 73 -0.79 12.21 11.00
C TYR A 73 -0.15 10.83 10.86
N VAL A 74 -0.83 9.96 10.13
CA VAL A 74 -0.40 8.60 9.82
C VAL A 74 -0.25 8.47 8.32
N LEU A 75 0.92 8.01 7.87
CA LEU A 75 1.12 7.47 6.53
C LEU A 75 0.81 5.97 6.56
N MET A 76 -0.25 5.56 5.87
CA MET A 76 -0.49 4.15 5.54
C MET A 76 0.28 3.81 4.26
N ALA A 77 1.09 2.77 4.31
CA ALA A 77 1.99 2.35 3.21
C ALA A 77 2.03 0.81 3.10
N GLU A 78 2.40 0.29 1.92
CA GLU A 78 2.51 -1.17 1.67
C GLU A 78 3.97 -1.65 1.68
N PRO A 79 4.28 -2.88 2.14
CA PRO A 79 5.65 -3.39 2.20
C PRO A 79 6.45 -3.32 0.88
N ASP A 80 5.76 -3.26 -0.25
CA ASP A 80 6.30 -3.10 -1.60
C ASP A 80 6.40 -1.63 -2.07
N HIS A 81 6.41 -0.68 -1.14
CA HIS A 81 6.83 0.69 -1.40
C HIS A 81 8.33 0.88 -1.17
N ILE A 82 8.94 1.69 -2.03
CA ILE A 82 10.29 2.24 -1.88
C ILE A 82 10.16 3.76 -1.87
N PHE A 83 10.65 4.40 -0.80
CA PHE A 83 10.74 5.85 -0.73
C PHE A 83 11.94 6.33 -1.55
N VAL A 84 11.68 7.07 -2.62
CA VAL A 84 12.72 7.59 -3.53
C VAL A 84 13.16 9.01 -3.20
N ARG A 85 12.39 9.71 -2.37
CA ARG A 85 12.63 11.07 -1.91
C ARG A 85 12.18 11.27 -0.46
N PRO A 86 12.73 12.29 0.23
CA PRO A 86 12.19 12.76 1.50
C PRO A 86 10.70 13.09 1.33
N LEU A 87 9.84 12.54 2.20
CA LEU A 87 8.39 12.71 2.10
C LEU A 87 7.93 13.76 3.13
N PRO A 88 7.46 14.94 2.70
CA PRO A 88 6.78 15.89 3.58
C PRO A 88 5.35 15.42 3.86
N ASN A 89 4.68 16.03 4.84
CA ASN A 89 3.28 15.81 5.07
C ASN A 89 2.47 16.40 3.91
N LEU A 90 1.90 15.54 3.06
CA LEU A 90 1.10 15.95 1.91
C LEU A 90 -0.35 16.33 2.28
N ALA A 91 -0.78 16.03 3.51
CA ALA A 91 -2.08 16.43 4.02
C ALA A 91 -2.08 17.89 4.49
N HIS A 92 -3.23 18.55 4.43
CA HIS A 92 -3.40 19.94 4.81
C HIS A 92 -4.53 20.11 5.83
N GLY A 93 -4.18 20.33 7.11
CA GLY A 93 -5.20 20.45 8.16
C GLY A 93 -6.01 19.15 8.28
N ASP A 94 -7.33 19.23 8.13
CA ASP A 94 -8.25 18.07 8.12
C ASP A 94 -8.43 17.42 6.73
N GLU A 95 -7.75 17.92 5.68
CA GLU A 95 -7.78 17.34 4.34
C GLU A 95 -6.64 16.31 4.18
N PRO A 96 -6.92 15.00 4.24
CA PRO A 96 -5.91 13.97 3.97
C PRO A 96 -5.46 13.95 2.51
N ALA A 97 -4.33 13.29 2.25
CA ALA A 97 -3.80 13.10 0.90
C ALA A 97 -3.78 11.62 0.53
N ALA A 98 -4.16 11.29 -0.70
CA ALA A 98 -4.22 9.90 -1.18
C ALA A 98 -3.85 9.78 -2.66
N PHE A 99 -3.35 8.62 -3.05
CA PHE A 99 -3.16 8.31 -4.47
C PHE A 99 -4.50 7.89 -5.13
N PRO A 100 -4.86 8.46 -6.29
CA PRO A 100 -6.06 8.05 -7.02
C PRO A 100 -5.82 6.77 -7.83
N PHE A 101 -6.64 5.75 -7.61
CA PHE A 101 -6.59 4.49 -8.34
C PHE A 101 -7.60 4.47 -9.48
N PHE A 102 -7.12 4.33 -10.71
CA PHE A 102 -7.96 4.37 -11.91
C PHE A 102 -9.03 3.26 -11.99
N TYR A 103 -8.84 2.18 -11.23
CA TYR A 103 -9.76 1.04 -11.14
C TYR A 103 -10.77 1.14 -9.99
N ILE A 104 -10.63 2.14 -9.10
CA ILE A 104 -11.65 2.46 -8.11
C ILE A 104 -12.56 3.50 -8.72
N LYS A 105 -13.77 3.10 -9.11
CA LYS A 105 -14.70 3.89 -9.90
C LYS A 105 -16.09 3.90 -9.30
N PRO A 106 -16.34 4.73 -8.28
CA PRO A 106 -17.61 4.71 -7.56
C PRO A 106 -18.84 4.98 -8.43
N THR A 107 -18.74 5.92 -9.37
CA THR A 107 -19.84 6.27 -10.28
C THR A 107 -20.20 5.16 -11.27
N GLU A 108 -19.23 4.31 -11.65
CA GLU A 108 -19.48 3.15 -12.52
C GLU A 108 -20.07 1.95 -11.74
N ASN A 109 -20.02 1.98 -10.41
CA ASN A 109 -20.43 0.89 -9.53
C ASN A 109 -21.55 1.30 -8.55
N GLU A 110 -22.34 2.31 -8.92
CA GLU A 110 -23.34 2.91 -8.03
C GLU A 110 -24.30 1.88 -7.42
N ILE A 111 -24.89 1.01 -8.25
CA ILE A 111 -25.87 0.00 -7.82
C ILE A 111 -25.31 -0.88 -6.69
N ILE A 112 -24.07 -1.34 -6.82
CA ILE A 112 -23.41 -2.17 -5.81
C ILE A 112 -23.09 -1.34 -4.57
N LEU A 113 -22.58 -0.12 -4.76
CA LEU A 113 -22.19 0.75 -3.66
C LEU A 113 -23.36 1.24 -2.82
N ARG A 114 -24.59 1.33 -3.36
CA ARG A 114 -25.78 1.70 -2.57
C ARG A 114 -26.10 0.75 -1.43
N LYS A 115 -25.63 -0.50 -1.48
CA LYS A 115 -25.72 -1.44 -0.36
C LYS A 115 -24.92 -1.00 0.88
N PHE A 116 -23.89 -0.17 0.68
CA PHE A 116 -22.93 0.25 1.72
C PHE A 116 -22.83 1.78 1.87
N PHE A 117 -23.32 2.54 0.90
CA PHE A 117 -23.43 4.00 0.89
C PHE A 117 -24.85 4.41 0.46
N PRO A 118 -25.83 4.34 1.39
CA PRO A 118 -27.23 4.67 1.13
C PRO A 118 -27.45 6.07 0.54
N GLU A 119 -28.60 6.28 -0.11
CA GLU A 119 -28.92 7.54 -0.78
C GLU A 119 -28.94 8.74 0.17
N GLU A 120 -29.31 8.54 1.44
CA GLU A 120 -29.30 9.58 2.47
C GLU A 120 -27.88 10.12 2.77
N ASN A 121 -26.82 9.37 2.46
CA ASN A 121 -25.43 9.84 2.58
C ASN A 121 -24.98 10.72 1.40
N GLY A 122 -25.81 10.83 0.35
CA GLY A 122 -25.59 11.65 -0.83
C GLY A 122 -25.17 10.84 -2.07
N PRO A 123 -24.66 11.50 -3.12
CA PRO A 123 -24.27 10.82 -4.35
C PRO A 123 -22.99 9.98 -4.16
N VAL A 124 -22.86 8.87 -4.89
CA VAL A 124 -21.64 8.01 -4.83
C VAL A 124 -20.38 8.73 -5.32
N SER A 125 -20.51 9.87 -6.01
CA SER A 125 -19.38 10.74 -6.36
C SER A 125 -18.67 11.37 -5.15
N LYS A 126 -19.25 11.27 -3.95
CA LYS A 126 -18.57 11.62 -2.68
C LYS A 126 -17.54 10.58 -2.24
N ILE A 127 -17.59 9.37 -2.80
CA ILE A 127 -16.59 8.33 -2.54
C ILE A 127 -15.39 8.65 -3.43
N ASP A 128 -14.25 8.95 -2.83
CA ASP A 128 -13.03 9.24 -3.58
C ASP A 128 -12.49 7.95 -4.24
N PRO A 129 -11.88 8.03 -5.44
CA PRO A 129 -11.35 6.88 -6.17
C PRO A 129 -10.00 6.43 -5.58
N ILE A 130 -9.99 6.00 -4.32
CA ILE A 130 -8.79 5.71 -3.54
C ILE A 130 -8.83 4.30 -2.93
N GLY A 131 -7.69 3.88 -2.37
CA GLY A 131 -7.63 2.81 -1.36
C GLY A 131 -6.98 3.34 -0.08
N ASN A 132 -6.64 2.43 0.83
CA ASN A 132 -6.01 2.79 2.11
C ASN A 132 -4.53 3.17 1.99
N SER A 133 -3.87 2.93 0.85
CA SER A 133 -2.42 3.12 0.71
C SER A 133 -2.00 3.49 -0.72
N PRO A 134 -1.10 4.46 -0.93
CA PRO A 134 -0.58 5.37 0.09
C PRO A 134 -1.60 6.44 0.46
N VAL A 135 -1.76 6.67 1.77
CA VAL A 135 -2.64 7.69 2.33
C VAL A 135 -1.94 8.37 3.50
N ILE A 136 -1.98 9.70 3.56
CA ILE A 136 -1.65 10.48 4.77
C ILE A 136 -2.94 11.04 5.33
N ILE A 137 -3.26 10.68 6.58
CA ILE A 137 -4.51 11.04 7.23
C ILE A 137 -4.28 11.40 8.70
N LYS A 138 -5.09 12.30 9.27
CA LYS A 138 -5.06 12.55 10.70
C LYS A 138 -5.42 11.28 11.48
N LYS A 139 -4.65 10.99 12.54
CA LYS A 139 -4.90 9.88 13.46
C LYS A 139 -6.36 9.86 13.95
N ALA A 140 -6.88 11.03 14.36
CA ALA A 140 -8.27 11.15 14.85
C ALA A 140 -9.35 10.84 13.79
N GLN A 141 -9.07 11.06 12.50
CA GLN A 141 -9.98 10.64 11.42
C GLN A 141 -9.86 9.13 11.20
N LEU A 142 -8.64 8.60 11.19
CA LEU A 142 -8.39 7.15 11.02
C LEU A 142 -9.01 6.33 12.16
N GLU A 143 -8.99 6.81 13.40
CA GLU A 143 -9.65 6.19 14.56
C GLU A 143 -11.17 6.03 14.36
N LYS A 144 -11.81 6.98 13.65
CA LYS A 144 -13.25 6.90 13.31
C LYS A 144 -13.50 5.96 12.13
N ILE A 145 -12.63 6.03 11.11
CA ILE A 145 -12.78 5.26 9.87
C ILE A 145 -12.49 3.77 10.09
N ALA A 146 -11.43 3.41 10.83
CA ALA A 146 -10.92 2.04 10.87
C ALA A 146 -11.97 0.98 11.30
N PRO A 147 -12.82 1.20 12.32
CA PRO A 147 -13.89 0.25 12.66
C PRO A 147 -14.94 0.11 11.54
N THR A 148 -15.31 1.22 10.89
CA THR A 148 -16.28 1.22 9.78
C THR A 148 -15.69 0.55 8.54
N TRP A 149 -14.42 0.80 8.23
CA TRP A 149 -13.66 0.15 7.17
C TRP A 149 -13.67 -1.37 7.37
N MET A 150 -13.28 -1.86 8.55
CA MET A 150 -13.33 -3.29 8.88
C MET A 150 -14.73 -3.89 8.66
N ASN A 151 -15.76 -3.26 9.20
CA ASN A 151 -17.12 -3.78 9.11
C ASN A 151 -17.65 -3.81 7.67
N ILE A 152 -17.36 -2.78 6.87
CA ILE A 152 -17.76 -2.77 5.46
C ILE A 152 -16.97 -3.81 4.68
N SER A 153 -15.66 -3.98 4.92
CA SER A 153 -14.87 -5.01 4.23
C SER A 153 -15.45 -6.41 4.46
N LEU A 154 -15.88 -6.74 5.68
CA LEU A 154 -16.54 -8.01 6.00
C LEU A 154 -17.89 -8.14 5.28
N LYS A 155 -18.75 -7.12 5.36
CA LYS A 155 -20.07 -7.14 4.70
C LYS A 155 -19.96 -7.26 3.17
N MET A 156 -19.02 -6.53 2.57
CA MET A 156 -18.76 -6.63 1.13
C MET A 156 -18.27 -8.02 0.76
N LYS A 157 -17.45 -8.67 1.62
CA LYS A 157 -16.99 -10.04 1.39
C LYS A 157 -18.10 -11.08 1.56
N GLU A 158 -19.09 -10.80 2.42
CA GLU A 158 -20.27 -11.65 2.60
C GLU A 158 -21.23 -11.58 1.41
N ASP A 159 -21.42 -10.38 0.84
CA ASP A 159 -22.29 -10.15 -0.32
C ASP A 159 -21.67 -10.71 -1.62
N VAL A 160 -22.26 -11.78 -2.14
CA VAL A 160 -21.75 -12.53 -3.31
C VAL A 160 -21.58 -11.66 -4.56
N GLU A 161 -22.48 -10.71 -4.79
CA GLU A 161 -22.42 -9.82 -5.94
C GLU A 161 -21.26 -8.83 -5.80
N THR A 162 -21.09 -8.24 -4.62
CA THR A 162 -20.02 -7.28 -4.32
C THR A 162 -18.65 -7.95 -4.31
N ASP A 163 -18.52 -9.12 -3.68
CA ASP A 163 -17.27 -9.91 -3.69
C ASP A 163 -16.86 -10.26 -5.12
N LYS A 164 -17.81 -10.69 -5.95
CA LYS A 164 -17.55 -10.97 -7.36
C LYS A 164 -17.15 -9.72 -8.15
N ALA A 165 -17.79 -8.59 -7.90
CA ALA A 165 -17.56 -7.37 -8.65
C ALA A 165 -16.23 -6.68 -8.30
N PHE A 166 -15.91 -6.58 -7.01
CA PHE A 166 -14.70 -5.87 -6.56
C PHE A 166 -13.50 -6.80 -6.36
N GLY A 167 -13.72 -8.07 -6.05
CA GLY A 167 -12.67 -9.08 -5.93
C GLY A 167 -11.48 -8.61 -5.10
N TRP A 168 -10.30 -8.54 -5.74
CA TRP A 168 -9.04 -8.22 -5.07
C TRP A 168 -8.93 -6.78 -4.55
N VAL A 169 -9.76 -5.84 -5.03
CA VAL A 169 -9.81 -4.43 -4.58
C VAL A 169 -10.96 -4.13 -3.62
N LEU A 170 -11.68 -5.15 -3.18
CA LEU A 170 -12.85 -5.00 -2.30
C LEU A 170 -12.53 -4.23 -1.02
N GLU A 171 -11.40 -4.51 -0.40
CA GLU A 171 -10.96 -3.81 0.81
C GLU A 171 -10.72 -2.31 0.54
N MET A 172 -10.14 -1.97 -0.62
CA MET A 172 -9.92 -0.57 -1.02
C MET A 172 -11.24 0.19 -1.20
N TYR A 173 -12.24 -0.43 -1.83
CA TYR A 173 -13.59 0.15 -1.90
C TYR A 173 -14.20 0.33 -0.51
N ALA A 174 -14.02 -0.63 0.39
CA ALA A 174 -14.51 -0.53 1.76
C ALA A 174 -13.84 0.65 2.50
N TYR A 175 -12.55 0.89 2.30
CA TYR A 175 -11.84 2.06 2.86
C TYR A 175 -12.42 3.38 2.33
N ALA A 176 -12.62 3.47 1.01
CA ALA A 176 -13.18 4.65 0.36
C ALA A 176 -14.61 4.95 0.84
N VAL A 177 -15.47 3.93 0.91
CA VAL A 177 -16.85 4.06 1.43
C VAL A 177 -16.83 4.47 2.90
N ALA A 178 -16.00 3.83 3.73
CA ALA A 178 -15.89 4.18 5.14
C ALA A 178 -15.46 5.63 5.35
N SER A 179 -14.51 6.10 4.54
CA SER A 179 -14.08 7.51 4.58
C SER A 179 -15.23 8.45 4.22
N ALA A 180 -15.97 8.16 3.14
CA ALA A 180 -17.10 8.97 2.70
C ALA A 180 -18.24 9.01 3.72
N LEU A 181 -18.54 7.88 4.39
CA LEU A 181 -19.54 7.82 5.46
C LEU A 181 -19.20 8.72 6.66
N HIS A 182 -17.91 8.93 6.91
CA HIS A 182 -17.41 9.83 7.95
C HIS A 182 -17.15 11.25 7.45
N GLY A 183 -17.54 11.58 6.21
CA GLY A 183 -17.39 12.91 5.61
C GLY A 183 -15.94 13.30 5.34
N VAL A 184 -15.04 12.32 5.19
CA VAL A 184 -13.62 12.56 4.91
C VAL A 184 -13.38 12.50 3.40
N HIS A 185 -12.86 13.60 2.85
CA HIS A 185 -12.49 13.76 1.45
C HIS A 185 -11.00 13.98 1.29
N TYR A 186 -10.40 13.46 0.22
CA TYR A 186 -8.96 13.43 0.03
C TYR A 186 -8.49 14.37 -1.08
N SER A 187 -7.37 15.04 -0.81
CA SER A 187 -6.54 15.65 -1.85
C SER A 187 -5.87 14.54 -2.66
N LEU A 188 -6.30 14.40 -3.92
CA LEU A 188 -5.80 13.34 -4.82
C LEU A 188 -4.45 13.71 -5.41
N ARG A 189 -3.42 12.91 -5.12
CA ARG A 189 -2.01 13.16 -5.46
C ARG A 189 -1.47 12.09 -6.39
N LYS A 190 -1.45 12.39 -7.69
CA LYS A 190 -0.85 11.51 -8.72
C LYS A 190 0.67 11.41 -8.60
N ASP A 191 1.30 12.42 -8.01
CA ASP A 191 2.73 12.45 -7.71
C ASP A 191 3.11 11.63 -6.48
N PHE A 192 2.13 11.12 -5.72
CA PHE A 192 2.40 10.41 -4.47
C PHE A 192 3.19 9.12 -4.70
N MET A 193 2.83 8.34 -5.72
CA MET A 193 3.57 7.15 -6.12
C MET A 193 3.54 6.90 -7.63
N ILE A 194 4.45 6.05 -8.09
CA ILE A 194 4.45 5.45 -9.43
C ILE A 194 4.45 3.93 -9.36
N GLN A 195 4.04 3.28 -10.45
CA GLN A 195 3.88 1.83 -10.58
C GLN A 195 4.60 1.30 -11.82
N PRO A 196 5.93 1.09 -11.77
CA PRO A 196 6.66 0.43 -12.85
C PRO A 196 6.11 -0.99 -13.09
N PRO A 197 6.05 -1.46 -14.35
CA PRO A 197 6.62 -0.86 -15.55
C PRO A 197 5.74 0.19 -16.27
N TRP A 198 4.57 0.52 -15.71
CA TRP A 198 3.58 1.37 -16.41
C TRP A 198 3.94 2.85 -16.39
N ASP A 199 4.54 3.32 -15.30
CA ASP A 199 5.05 4.68 -15.19
C ASP A 199 6.52 4.72 -15.56
N ALA A 200 6.88 5.45 -16.62
CA ALA A 200 8.21 5.36 -17.21
C ALA A 200 9.32 6.12 -16.46
N LYS A 201 8.94 7.12 -15.66
CA LYS A 201 9.87 8.03 -14.97
C LYS A 201 9.58 8.11 -13.48
N SER A 202 10.62 8.20 -12.68
CA SER A 202 10.58 8.43 -11.23
C SER A 202 10.71 9.90 -10.82
N ASP A 203 10.81 10.81 -11.80
CA ASP A 203 10.86 12.24 -11.55
C ASP A 203 9.61 12.71 -10.80
N ASN A 204 9.81 13.50 -9.74
CA ASN A 204 8.73 14.16 -8.98
C ASN A 204 7.74 13.22 -8.29
N THR A 205 8.14 11.98 -8.01
CA THR A 205 7.39 11.09 -7.12
C THR A 205 8.10 10.86 -5.79
N PHE A 206 7.34 10.40 -4.78
CA PHE A 206 7.88 10.05 -3.46
C PHE A 206 8.06 8.55 -3.29
N ILE A 207 7.22 7.75 -3.96
CA ILE A 207 7.16 6.30 -3.76
C ILE A 207 7.22 5.57 -5.10
N ILE A 208 8.05 4.54 -5.20
CA ILE A 208 7.89 3.47 -6.18
C ILE A 208 7.10 2.34 -5.53
N HIS A 209 5.96 1.97 -6.13
CA HIS A 209 5.18 0.79 -5.77
C HIS A 209 5.49 -0.36 -6.74
N TYR A 210 6.32 -1.33 -6.31
CA TYR A 210 6.75 -2.43 -7.17
C TYR A 210 5.77 -3.62 -7.16
N THR A 211 4.51 -3.33 -7.46
CA THR A 211 3.43 -4.34 -7.43
C THR A 211 3.43 -5.26 -8.64
N TYR A 212 3.83 -4.76 -9.82
CA TYR A 212 3.83 -5.48 -11.08
C TYR A 212 5.17 -6.15 -11.37
N GLY A 213 5.13 -7.27 -12.08
CA GLY A 213 6.32 -7.88 -12.66
C GLY A 213 6.86 -7.01 -13.80
N CYS A 214 8.16 -6.78 -13.80
CA CYS A 214 8.91 -6.09 -14.84
C CYS A 214 9.62 -7.13 -15.70
N ASP A 215 8.97 -7.59 -16.78
CA ASP A 215 9.48 -8.60 -17.70
C ASP A 215 9.84 -7.98 -19.05
N TYR A 216 11.06 -8.19 -19.53
CA TYR A 216 11.54 -7.58 -20.76
C TYR A 216 12.38 -8.53 -21.61
N THR A 217 12.38 -8.31 -22.93
CA THR A 217 13.42 -8.86 -23.81
C THR A 217 14.75 -8.15 -23.57
N LEU A 218 15.86 -8.73 -24.01
CA LEU A 218 17.19 -8.08 -23.96
C LEU A 218 17.29 -6.84 -24.85
N LYS A 219 16.28 -6.60 -25.71
CA LYS A 219 16.14 -5.37 -26.51
C LYS A 219 15.33 -4.28 -25.80
N GLY A 220 14.86 -4.52 -24.57
CA GLY A 220 14.09 -3.57 -23.78
C GLY A 220 12.59 -3.55 -24.08
N GLU A 221 12.04 -4.59 -24.71
CA GLU A 221 10.61 -4.68 -25.03
C GLU A 221 9.84 -5.37 -23.90
N LEU A 222 8.77 -4.74 -23.41
CA LEU A 222 7.94 -5.26 -22.30
C LEU A 222 7.22 -6.55 -22.72
N THR A 223 7.39 -7.62 -21.95
CA THR A 223 6.73 -8.92 -22.16
C THR A 223 5.70 -9.23 -21.06
N TYR A 224 4.91 -8.22 -20.65
CA TYR A 224 3.99 -8.33 -19.52
C TYR A 224 3.10 -9.59 -19.60
N GLY A 225 3.02 -10.33 -18.49
CA GLY A 225 2.27 -11.59 -18.39
C GLY A 225 3.05 -12.82 -18.90
N LYS A 226 4.28 -12.66 -19.38
CA LYS A 226 5.20 -13.75 -19.73
C LYS A 226 6.56 -13.50 -19.10
N ILE A 227 7.25 -14.58 -18.71
CA ILE A 227 8.62 -14.47 -18.20
C ILE A 227 9.50 -13.93 -19.33
N GLY A 228 10.08 -12.75 -19.10
CA GLY A 228 11.02 -12.09 -20.01
C GLY A 228 12.42 -12.70 -19.94
N GLU A 229 13.27 -12.31 -20.88
CA GLU A 229 14.70 -12.66 -20.87
C GLU A 229 15.44 -11.94 -19.71
N TRP A 230 14.99 -10.74 -19.38
CA TRP A 230 15.31 -10.03 -18.14
C TRP A 230 14.03 -9.86 -17.33
N ARG A 231 14.13 -10.02 -16.00
CA ARG A 231 12.96 -9.93 -15.11
C ARG A 231 13.32 -9.37 -13.74
N PHE A 232 12.44 -8.52 -13.23
CA PHE A 232 12.28 -8.24 -11.81
C PHE A 232 10.81 -8.41 -11.40
N ASP A 233 10.50 -9.41 -10.58
CA ASP A 233 9.18 -9.57 -9.96
C ASP A 233 9.35 -10.10 -8.53
N LYS A 234 8.78 -9.40 -7.55
CA LYS A 234 8.82 -9.81 -6.14
C LYS A 234 8.26 -11.23 -5.91
N ARG A 235 7.35 -11.70 -6.77
CA ARG A 235 6.77 -13.05 -6.70
C ARG A 235 7.76 -14.15 -7.05
N SER A 236 8.92 -13.81 -7.62
CA SER A 236 10.04 -14.75 -7.77
C SER A 236 10.79 -15.01 -6.47
N TYR A 237 10.51 -14.25 -5.40
CA TYR A 237 11.24 -14.25 -4.13
C TYR A 237 10.30 -14.49 -2.93
N LEU A 238 9.35 -15.42 -3.06
CA LEU A 238 8.35 -15.69 -2.01
C LEU A 238 8.90 -16.46 -0.80
N ARG A 239 10.00 -17.20 -0.99
CA ARG A 239 10.57 -18.09 0.03
C ARG A 239 11.93 -17.65 0.54
N SER A 240 12.54 -16.68 -0.12
CA SER A 240 13.87 -16.18 0.19
C SER A 240 13.97 -14.72 -0.28
N PRO A 241 14.80 -13.89 0.36
CA PRO A 241 15.05 -12.54 -0.11
C PRO A 241 15.63 -12.55 -1.54
N PRO A 242 15.40 -11.50 -2.35
CA PRO A 242 16.08 -11.37 -3.64
C PRO A 242 17.60 -11.34 -3.43
N PRO A 243 18.40 -11.96 -4.32
CA PRO A 243 19.84 -11.97 -4.19
C PRO A 243 20.41 -10.55 -4.30
N ARG A 244 21.60 -10.36 -3.71
CA ARG A 244 22.40 -9.15 -3.94
C ARG A 244 22.79 -9.03 -5.41
N ASN A 245 23.06 -7.81 -5.86
CA ASN A 245 23.59 -7.51 -7.20
C ASN A 245 22.71 -8.04 -8.34
N LEU A 246 21.40 -7.79 -8.28
CA LEU A 246 20.48 -8.04 -9.38
C LEU A 246 20.98 -7.33 -10.65
N THR A 247 20.85 -8.01 -11.78
CA THR A 247 21.23 -7.44 -13.08
C THR A 247 20.36 -6.23 -13.38
N LEU A 248 20.99 -5.12 -13.80
CA LEU A 248 20.25 -3.96 -14.27
C LEU A 248 19.47 -4.31 -15.54
N PRO A 249 18.32 -3.65 -15.78
CA PRO A 249 17.55 -3.90 -16.99
C PRO A 249 18.32 -3.52 -18.26
N PRO A 250 18.01 -4.16 -19.40
CA PRO A 250 18.64 -3.84 -20.68
C PRO A 250 18.33 -2.40 -21.15
N PRO A 251 19.12 -1.86 -22.09
CA PRO A 251 18.80 -0.57 -22.73
C PRO A 251 17.39 -0.56 -23.32
N GLY A 252 16.70 0.57 -23.22
CA GLY A 252 15.31 0.73 -23.71
C GLY A 252 14.22 0.47 -22.66
N VAL A 253 14.57 -0.15 -21.53
CA VAL A 253 13.67 -0.30 -20.39
C VAL A 253 13.46 1.06 -19.70
N PRO A 254 12.24 1.36 -19.17
CA PRO A 254 11.97 2.63 -18.52
C PRO A 254 12.90 2.95 -17.35
N GLU A 255 13.16 4.25 -17.15
CA GLU A 255 14.06 4.74 -16.10
C GLU A 255 13.58 4.33 -14.71
N SER A 256 12.27 4.35 -14.47
CA SER A 256 11.67 3.95 -13.19
C SER A 256 11.97 2.50 -12.80
N VAL A 257 12.02 1.57 -13.77
CA VAL A 257 12.38 0.16 -13.55
C VAL A 257 13.86 0.05 -13.21
N ALA A 258 14.72 0.79 -13.92
CA ALA A 258 16.14 0.83 -13.60
C ALA A 258 16.40 1.41 -12.20
N THR A 259 15.68 2.46 -11.82
CA THR A 259 15.75 3.06 -10.48
C THR A 259 15.27 2.12 -9.39
N LEU A 260 14.14 1.43 -9.60
CA LEU A 260 13.68 0.36 -8.71
C LEU A 260 14.77 -0.69 -8.44
N VAL A 261 15.38 -1.24 -9.49
CA VAL A 261 16.39 -2.30 -9.34
C VAL A 261 17.67 -1.77 -8.68
N LYS A 262 18.11 -0.55 -9.02
CA LYS A 262 19.25 0.10 -8.36
C LYS A 262 19.00 0.26 -6.86
N MET A 263 17.80 0.71 -6.48
CA MET A 263 17.44 0.91 -5.08
C MET A 263 17.27 -0.40 -4.32
N VAL A 264 16.80 -1.46 -4.97
CA VAL A 264 16.82 -2.81 -4.38
C VAL A 264 18.27 -3.23 -4.15
N ASN A 265 19.14 -3.11 -5.16
CA ASN A 265 20.56 -3.47 -5.03
C ASN A 265 21.29 -2.70 -3.93
N GLU A 266 21.04 -1.40 -3.80
CA GLU A 266 21.63 -0.59 -2.74
C GLU A 266 21.14 -1.02 -1.36
N ALA A 267 19.83 -1.26 -1.20
CA ALA A 267 19.30 -1.75 0.06
C ALA A 267 19.86 -3.13 0.41
N THR A 268 19.83 -4.08 -0.53
CA THR A 268 20.34 -5.44 -0.27
C THR A 268 21.84 -5.40 0.04
N ALA A 269 22.62 -4.55 -0.63
CA ALA A 269 24.04 -4.33 -0.35
C ALA A 269 24.32 -3.87 1.09
N ASN A 270 23.45 -3.03 1.66
CA ASN A 270 23.70 -2.37 2.94
C ASN A 270 22.95 -2.98 4.13
N ILE A 271 22.03 -3.92 3.92
CA ILE A 271 21.36 -4.64 5.01
C ILE A 271 22.28 -5.79 5.49
N PRO A 272 22.73 -5.80 6.77
CA PRO A 272 23.54 -6.89 7.32
C PRO A 272 22.76 -8.21 7.33
N GLY A 273 23.43 -9.35 7.08
CA GLY A 273 22.75 -10.66 7.13
C GLY A 273 21.62 -10.82 6.12
N TRP A 274 21.65 -10.08 4.99
CA TRP A 274 20.62 -10.17 3.95
C TRP A 274 20.47 -11.56 3.34
N ASP A 275 21.59 -12.29 3.23
CA ASP A 275 21.63 -13.62 2.60
C ASP A 275 21.32 -14.75 3.61
N GLU A 276 21.10 -14.40 4.88
CA GLU A 276 20.73 -15.35 5.93
C GLU A 276 19.21 -15.60 5.90
N GLU A 277 18.79 -16.86 6.13
CA GLU A 277 17.37 -17.15 6.35
C GLU A 277 16.92 -16.50 7.66
N ARG A 278 15.81 -15.75 7.62
CA ARG A 278 15.25 -15.00 8.75
C ARG A 278 13.82 -15.42 9.02
#